data_AF-X1F142-F1
#
_entry.id   AF-X1F142-F1
#
_cell.length_a   1.000
_cell.length_b   1.000
_cell.length_c   1.000
_cell.angle_alpha   90.00
_cell.angle_beta   90.00
_cell.angle_gamma   90.00
#
_symmetry.space_group_name_H-M   'P 1'
#
loop_
_entity.id
_entity.type
_entity.pdbx_description
1 polymer ?
#
loop_
_entity_poly.entity_id
_entity_poly.type
_entity_poly.pdbx_seq_one_letter_code
_entity_poly.pdbx_strand_id
1 'polypeptide(L)'
;MTALQLAYARHTDLEVLVPSTYGGEIAAANTAQGSRRPDRWTRESFVGALEDPADKSFLARILDRLDHHHQSPDHRDPLWYGARPGGGLFFHLFGLKYPPFQLAINSAGRLTIKGTWQGFREIAGHPGFAELAAMLGQDENGPTRFVPVADLDPETLWNVAETTARLINS
;
A
#
# COMPACT_ATOMS: atom_id res chain seq x y z
N MET A 1 -44.29 30.68 25.65
CA MET A 1 -44.27 30.40 27.11
C MET A 1 -43.46 29.14 27.34
N THR A 2 -42.27 29.26 27.93
CA THR A 2 -41.67 28.22 28.79
C THR A 2 -40.49 28.85 29.54
N ALA A 3 -40.44 28.55 30.83
CA ALA A 3 -39.80 29.35 31.87
C ALA A 3 -38.28 29.14 31.98
N LEU A 4 -37.59 30.24 32.30
CA LEU A 4 -36.20 30.30 32.70
C LEU A 4 -36.10 29.98 34.20
N GLN A 5 -35.39 28.92 34.59
CA GLN A 5 -34.97 28.74 35.98
C GLN A 5 -33.45 28.94 36.09
N LEU A 6 -33.09 30.11 36.63
CA LEU A 6 -31.76 30.46 37.11
C LEU A 6 -31.45 29.67 38.39
N ALA A 7 -30.32 28.98 38.41
CA ALA A 7 -29.64 28.65 39.66
C ALA A 7 -28.32 29.42 39.68
N TYR A 8 -28.28 30.43 40.54
CA TYR A 8 -27.17 31.33 40.81
C TYR A 8 -26.19 30.66 41.76
N ALA A 9 -24.92 30.57 41.38
CA ALA A 9 -23.82 30.30 42.31
C ALA A 9 -22.66 31.24 41.94
N ARG A 10 -22.46 32.26 42.77
CA ARG A 10 -21.35 33.20 42.69
C ARG A 10 -20.23 32.71 43.61
N HIS A 11 -19.07 32.38 43.05
CA HIS A 11 -17.81 32.42 43.78
C HIS A 11 -16.65 32.75 42.82
N THR A 12 -16.16 33.98 42.98
CA THR A 12 -14.88 34.60 42.57
C THR A 12 -13.92 33.86 41.62
N ASP A 13 -13.73 34.48 40.44
CA ASP A 13 -12.53 34.51 39.59
C ASP A 13 -12.07 33.20 38.89
N LEU A 14 -12.84 32.74 37.90
CA LEU A 14 -12.37 32.44 36.52
C LEU A 14 -13.54 31.89 35.69
N GLU A 15 -13.81 32.49 34.53
CA GLU A 15 -14.69 31.91 33.51
C GLU A 15 -13.89 30.94 32.64
N VAL A 16 -14.26 29.65 32.66
CA VAL A 16 -13.91 28.72 31.57
C VAL A 16 -15.20 28.03 31.12
N LEU A 17 -15.63 28.37 29.92
CA LEU A 17 -16.66 27.66 29.17
C LEU A 17 -16.13 26.27 28.79
N VAL A 18 -16.57 25.23 29.49
CA VAL A 18 -16.46 23.85 29.02
C VAL A 18 -17.88 23.37 28.68
N PRO A 19 -18.21 23.11 27.41
CA PRO A 19 -19.42 22.36 27.09
C PRO A 19 -19.29 20.97 27.71
N SER A 20 -20.11 20.71 28.72
CA SER A 20 -20.31 19.39 29.29
C SER A 20 -21.12 18.55 28.31
N THR A 21 -20.59 17.41 27.87
CA THR A 21 -21.44 16.31 27.41
C THR A 21 -20.99 15.05 28.13
N TYR A 22 -21.54 14.86 29.32
CA TYR A 22 -21.52 13.59 30.02
C TYR A 22 -22.56 12.68 29.37
N GLY A 23 -22.15 11.47 28.96
CA GLY A 23 -23.08 10.33 28.88
C GLY A 23 -23.47 9.78 27.50
N GLY A 24 -22.66 9.92 26.45
CA GLY A 24 -22.89 9.24 25.15
C GLY A 24 -21.77 8.31 24.67
N GLU A 25 -20.62 8.29 25.35
CA GLU A 25 -19.35 7.93 24.70
C GLU A 25 -18.99 6.44 24.78
N ILE A 26 -19.64 5.66 25.66
CA ILE A 26 -19.21 4.27 25.92
C ILE A 26 -19.98 3.25 25.05
N ALA A 27 -21.09 3.62 24.41
CA ALA A 27 -21.81 2.74 23.48
C ALA A 27 -21.42 2.92 22.00
N ALA A 28 -20.92 4.10 21.62
CA ALA A 28 -20.46 4.39 20.25
C ALA A 28 -19.04 3.87 19.96
N ALA A 29 -18.20 3.71 21.00
CA ALA A 29 -16.83 3.23 20.83
C ALA A 29 -16.76 1.77 20.34
N ASN A 30 -17.69 0.91 20.75
CA ASN A 30 -17.73 -0.49 20.30
C ASN A 30 -18.47 -0.71 18.97
N THR A 31 -19.27 0.26 18.49
CA THR A 31 -19.95 0.18 17.19
C THR A 31 -19.16 0.85 16.06
N ALA A 32 -18.31 1.83 16.35
CA ALA A 32 -17.40 2.43 15.36
C ALA A 32 -16.23 1.49 14.97
N GLN A 33 -15.90 0.51 15.81
CA GLN A 33 -14.83 -0.45 15.56
C GLN A 33 -15.21 -1.51 14.51
N GLY A 34 -16.50 -1.66 14.21
CA GLY A 34 -17.03 -2.66 13.25
C GLY A 34 -17.09 -2.23 11.78
N SER A 35 -16.78 -0.96 11.46
CA SER A 35 -17.03 -0.39 10.12
C SER A 35 -15.87 0.39 9.51
N ARG A 36 -14.69 0.39 10.13
CA ARG A 36 -13.52 1.04 9.55
C ARG A 36 -12.96 0.13 8.45
N ARG A 37 -13.31 0.41 7.19
CA ARG A 37 -12.61 -0.19 6.05
C ARG A 37 -11.11 -0.08 6.34
N PRO A 38 -10.33 -1.17 6.17
CA PRO A 38 -8.90 -1.11 6.42
C PRO A 38 -8.32 0.03 5.59
N ASP A 39 -7.63 0.95 6.26
CA ASP A 39 -6.95 2.08 5.62
C ASP A 39 -5.98 1.49 4.59
N ARG A 40 -6.28 1.67 3.30
CA ARG A 40 -5.46 1.13 2.21
C ARG A 40 -4.38 2.14 1.85
N TRP A 41 -3.28 1.64 1.32
CA TRP A 41 -2.32 2.54 0.68
C TRP A 41 -2.97 3.33 -0.46
N THR A 42 -2.47 4.53 -0.66
CA THR A 42 -2.60 5.32 -1.89
C THR A 42 -1.20 5.57 -2.42
N ARG A 43 -1.06 6.05 -3.66
CA ARG A 43 0.25 6.39 -4.22
C ARG A 43 0.98 7.42 -3.34
N GLU A 44 0.30 8.50 -2.98
CA GLU A 44 0.86 9.62 -2.21
C GLU A 44 1.31 9.16 -0.83
N SER A 45 0.47 8.38 -0.16
CA SER A 45 0.77 7.92 1.19
C SER A 45 1.85 6.84 1.24
N PHE A 46 1.92 5.97 0.24
CA PHE A 46 2.98 4.98 0.14
C PHE A 46 4.33 5.65 -0.13
N VAL A 47 4.39 6.60 -1.08
CA VAL A 47 5.60 7.38 -1.35
C VAL A 47 6.00 8.22 -0.13
N GLY A 48 5.03 8.83 0.55
CA GLY A 48 5.25 9.66 1.74
C GLY A 48 5.77 8.87 2.94
N ALA A 49 5.47 7.57 3.03
CA ALA A 49 5.93 6.70 4.11
C ALA A 49 7.37 6.18 3.92
N LEU A 50 7.99 6.39 2.76
CA LEU A 50 9.40 6.08 2.56
C LEU A 50 10.28 7.08 3.30
N GLU A 51 11.35 6.60 3.94
CA GLU A 51 12.31 7.45 4.63
C GLU A 51 13.51 7.79 3.74
N ASP A 52 14.01 6.83 2.94
CA ASP A 52 15.19 7.02 2.10
C ASP A 52 14.87 7.76 0.78
N PRO A 53 15.55 8.88 0.46
CA PRO A 53 15.46 9.57 -0.83
C PRO A 53 15.78 8.70 -2.07
N ALA A 54 16.68 7.72 -1.94
CA ALA A 54 17.01 6.79 -3.01
C ALA A 54 15.84 5.84 -3.30
N ASP A 55 15.19 5.31 -2.26
CA ASP A 55 14.00 4.46 -2.39
C ASP A 55 12.83 5.24 -3.02
N LYS A 56 12.65 6.52 -2.63
CA LYS A 56 11.66 7.42 -3.25
C LYS A 56 11.94 7.64 -4.73
N SER A 57 13.21 7.89 -5.06
CA SER A 57 13.64 8.12 -6.45
C SER A 57 13.47 6.87 -7.30
N PHE A 58 13.81 5.70 -6.75
CA PHE A 58 13.59 4.40 -7.38
C PHE A 58 12.09 4.19 -7.67
N LEU A 59 11.22 4.35 -6.67
CA LEU A 59 9.78 4.18 -6.84
C LEU A 59 9.21 5.19 -7.84
N ALA A 60 9.65 6.44 -7.81
CA ALA A 60 9.21 7.47 -8.74
C ALA A 60 9.52 7.09 -10.20
N ARG A 61 10.70 6.52 -10.48
CA ARG A 61 11.06 6.06 -11.82
C ARG A 61 10.15 4.93 -12.30
N ILE A 62 9.89 3.94 -11.44
CA ILE A 62 8.98 2.84 -11.77
C ILE A 62 7.54 3.32 -12.01
N LEU A 63 7.05 4.26 -11.19
CA LEU A 63 5.71 4.83 -11.35
C LEU A 63 5.59 5.69 -12.61
N ASP A 64 6.61 6.48 -12.94
CA ASP A 64 6.65 7.28 -14.16
C ASP A 64 6.58 6.38 -15.42
N ARG A 65 7.32 5.25 -15.41
CA ARG A 65 7.24 4.24 -16.47
C ARG A 65 5.84 3.64 -16.57
N LEU A 66 5.22 3.33 -15.42
CA LEU A 66 3.86 2.82 -15.38
C LEU A 66 2.87 3.77 -16.01
N ASP A 67 2.95 5.06 -15.67
CA ASP A 67 2.06 6.08 -16.17
C ASP A 67 2.25 6.31 -17.69
N HIS A 68 3.48 6.22 -18.21
CA HIS A 68 3.76 6.33 -19.65
C HIS A 68 3.32 5.09 -20.46
N HIS A 69 3.45 3.89 -19.89
CA HIS A 69 3.14 2.63 -20.58
C HIS A 69 1.70 2.13 -20.32
N HIS A 70 0.92 2.83 -19.49
CA HIS A 70 -0.48 2.48 -19.25
C HIS A 70 -1.35 2.81 -20.48
N GLN A 71 -1.44 1.86 -21.40
CA GLN A 71 -2.36 1.88 -22.54
C GLN A 71 -3.34 0.70 -22.47
N SER A 72 -3.95 0.46 -21.30
CA SER A 72 -4.97 -0.58 -21.19
C SER A 72 -6.31 -0.06 -21.74
N PRO A 73 -6.88 -0.63 -22.82
CA PRO A 73 -8.20 -0.23 -23.33
C PRO A 73 -9.31 -0.38 -22.27
N ASP A 74 -9.15 -1.33 -21.34
CA ASP A 74 -10.12 -1.63 -20.28
C ASP A 74 -9.99 -0.74 -19.02
N HIS A 75 -9.09 0.26 -18.99
CA HIS A 75 -8.92 1.20 -17.85
C HIS A 75 -8.78 0.54 -16.46
N ARG A 76 -8.26 -0.70 -16.40
CA ARG A 76 -8.01 -1.37 -15.11
C ARG A 76 -6.81 -0.71 -14.45
N ASP A 77 -6.96 -0.29 -13.19
CA ASP A 77 -5.87 0.28 -12.42
C ASP A 77 -4.70 -0.70 -12.40
N PRO A 78 -3.51 -0.31 -12.90
CA PRO A 78 -2.36 -1.18 -12.93
C PRO A 78 -1.72 -1.36 -11.54
N LEU A 79 -2.22 -0.66 -10.52
CA LEU A 79 -1.79 -0.79 -9.14
C LEU A 79 -2.92 -1.34 -8.27
N TRP A 80 -2.61 -2.39 -7.52
CA TRP A 80 -3.46 -2.80 -6.41
C TRP A 80 -2.78 -2.50 -5.08
N TYR A 81 -3.52 -1.78 -4.22
CA TYR A 81 -3.03 -1.30 -2.94
C TYR A 81 -3.52 -2.20 -1.80
N GLY A 82 -2.57 -2.80 -1.09
CA GLY A 82 -2.82 -3.56 0.14
C GLY A 82 -3.23 -2.68 1.33
N ALA A 83 -3.74 -3.33 2.38
CA ALA A 83 -4.12 -2.68 3.63
C ALA A 83 -2.89 -2.27 4.46
N ARG A 84 -2.92 -1.11 5.09
CA ARG A 84 -1.90 -0.68 6.05
C ARG A 84 -1.94 -1.50 7.35
N PRO A 85 -0.81 -1.62 8.08
CA PRO A 85 0.52 -1.10 7.74
C PRO A 85 1.37 -2.06 6.88
N GLY A 86 0.99 -3.33 6.77
CA GLY A 86 1.85 -4.36 6.15
C GLY A 86 1.63 -4.62 4.66
N GLY A 87 0.50 -4.20 4.09
CA GLY A 87 0.18 -4.38 2.67
C GLY A 87 1.13 -3.60 1.76
N GLY A 88 1.24 -4.05 0.51
CA GLY A 88 2.13 -3.44 -0.48
C GLY A 88 1.40 -2.95 -1.73
N LEU A 89 2.18 -2.57 -2.73
CA LEU A 89 1.74 -2.24 -4.08
C LEU A 89 2.00 -3.43 -4.99
N PHE A 90 0.94 -3.97 -5.58
CA PHE A 90 1.04 -5.01 -6.60
C PHE A 90 0.95 -4.37 -7.98
N PHE A 91 1.90 -4.71 -8.85
CA PHE A 91 2.03 -4.12 -10.18
C PHE A 91 1.33 -5.00 -11.21
N HIS A 92 0.04 -4.79 -11.43
CA HIS A 92 -0.72 -5.44 -12.49
C HIS A 92 -0.42 -4.78 -13.85
N LEU A 93 0.80 -4.97 -14.33
CA LEU A 93 1.31 -4.34 -15.56
C LEU A 93 0.36 -4.62 -16.73
N PHE A 94 0.08 -3.57 -17.51
CA PHE A 94 -0.88 -3.59 -18.64
C PHE A 94 -2.31 -4.03 -18.28
N GLY A 95 -2.70 -3.96 -17.01
CA GLY A 95 -4.01 -4.43 -16.54
C GLY A 95 -4.16 -5.96 -16.49
N LEU A 96 -3.02 -6.68 -16.58
CA LEU A 96 -3.00 -8.15 -16.58
C LEU A 96 -3.39 -8.73 -15.22
N LYS A 97 -3.93 -9.95 -15.24
CA LYS A 97 -4.53 -10.61 -14.07
C LYS A 97 -3.51 -10.83 -12.96
N TYR A 98 -2.32 -11.32 -13.31
CA TYR A 98 -1.30 -11.66 -12.34
C TYR A 98 -0.16 -10.64 -12.37
N PRO A 99 0.18 -10.04 -11.24
CA PRO A 99 1.30 -9.11 -11.12
C PRO A 99 2.61 -9.89 -10.97
N PRO A 100 3.74 -9.47 -11.57
CA PRO A 100 5.01 -10.17 -11.43
C PRO A 100 5.65 -10.00 -10.04
N PHE A 101 5.44 -8.84 -9.41
CA PHE A 101 6.00 -8.51 -8.10
C PHE A 101 5.08 -7.63 -7.25
N GLN A 102 5.41 -7.55 -5.97
CA GLN A 102 4.85 -6.64 -4.97
C GLN A 102 5.98 -5.79 -4.37
N LEU A 103 5.75 -4.48 -4.23
CA LEU A 103 6.56 -3.59 -3.42
C LEU A 103 5.94 -3.41 -2.03
N ALA A 104 6.75 -3.34 -0.98
CA ALA A 104 6.31 -3.08 0.38
C ALA A 104 7.31 -2.20 1.11
N ILE A 105 6.85 -1.53 2.16
CA ILE A 105 7.70 -0.75 3.07
C ILE A 105 7.94 -1.61 4.30
N ASN A 106 9.20 -1.84 4.65
CA ASN A 106 9.53 -2.59 5.86
C ASN A 106 9.42 -1.70 7.11
N SER A 107 9.64 -2.27 8.30
CA SER A 107 9.54 -1.54 9.57
C SER A 107 10.54 -0.40 9.74
N ALA A 108 11.57 -0.32 8.89
CA ALA A 108 12.57 0.75 8.87
C ALA A 108 12.28 1.81 7.80
N GLY A 109 11.06 1.85 7.25
CA GLY A 109 10.70 2.84 6.23
C GLY A 109 11.39 2.64 4.88
N ARG A 110 11.96 1.45 4.63
CA ARG A 110 12.70 1.11 3.40
C ARG A 110 11.82 0.39 2.40
N LEU A 111 12.02 0.69 1.12
CA LEU A 111 11.35 0.01 0.03
C LEU A 111 11.96 -1.37 -0.20
N THR A 112 11.09 -2.37 -0.29
CA THR A 112 11.44 -3.76 -0.55
C THR A 112 10.56 -4.32 -1.66
N ILE A 113 11.09 -5.33 -2.36
CA ILE A 113 10.42 -6.01 -3.46
C ILE A 113 10.38 -7.51 -3.19
N LYS A 114 9.30 -8.16 -3.63
CA LYS A 114 9.14 -9.60 -3.62
C LYS A 114 8.39 -10.04 -4.87
N GLY A 115 8.81 -11.14 -5.48
CA GLY A 115 8.04 -11.75 -6.57
C GLY A 115 6.81 -12.52 -6.10
N THR A 116 5.88 -12.78 -7.01
CA THR A 116 4.57 -13.38 -6.70
C THR A 116 4.47 -14.85 -7.11
N TRP A 117 5.58 -15.51 -7.47
CA TRP A 117 5.63 -16.91 -7.94
C TRP A 117 5.19 -17.98 -6.92
N GLN A 118 4.85 -17.58 -5.69
CA GLN A 118 4.19 -18.43 -4.69
C GLN A 118 2.88 -17.83 -4.16
N GLY A 119 2.48 -16.66 -4.68
CA GLY A 119 1.33 -15.88 -4.20
C GLY A 119 0.00 -16.24 -4.86
N PHE A 120 0.04 -16.86 -6.04
CA PHE A 120 -1.14 -17.25 -6.81
C PHE A 120 -1.01 -18.71 -7.23
N ARG A 121 -1.96 -19.55 -6.83
CA ARG A 121 -1.88 -21.01 -7.01
C ARG A 121 -1.81 -21.42 -8.49
N GLU A 122 -2.49 -20.67 -9.35
CA GLU A 122 -2.61 -20.95 -10.78
C GLU A 122 -1.32 -20.73 -11.56
N ILE A 123 -0.40 -19.92 -11.03
CA ILE A 123 0.89 -19.57 -11.67
C ILE A 123 2.08 -19.84 -10.74
N ALA A 124 1.87 -20.66 -9.71
CA ALA A 124 2.91 -20.97 -8.75
C ALA A 124 4.06 -21.73 -9.44
N GLY A 125 5.29 -21.26 -9.27
CA GLY A 125 6.48 -21.83 -9.94
C GLY A 125 6.49 -21.69 -11.46
N HIS A 126 5.72 -20.74 -12.04
CA HIS A 126 5.72 -20.55 -13.49
C HIS A 126 7.11 -20.14 -14.00
N PRO A 127 7.66 -20.78 -15.06
CA PRO A 127 9.02 -20.52 -15.54
C PRO A 127 9.23 -19.09 -16.06
N GLY A 128 8.14 -18.40 -16.43
CA GLY A 128 8.17 -16.98 -16.76
C GLY A 128 8.69 -16.06 -15.64
N PHE A 129 8.77 -16.55 -14.39
CA PHE A 129 9.36 -15.82 -13.28
C PHE A 129 10.88 -15.97 -13.16
N ALA A 130 11.52 -16.88 -13.90
CA ALA A 130 12.91 -17.27 -13.66
C ALA A 130 13.90 -16.08 -13.71
N GLU A 131 13.75 -15.19 -14.71
CA GLU A 131 14.62 -14.02 -14.83
C GLU A 131 14.42 -13.03 -13.68
N LEU A 132 13.18 -12.77 -13.29
CA LEU A 132 12.87 -11.92 -12.13
C LEU A 132 13.39 -12.54 -10.83
N ALA A 133 13.22 -13.86 -10.65
CA ALA A 133 13.73 -14.56 -9.48
C ALA A 133 15.26 -14.44 -9.41
N ALA A 134 15.96 -14.68 -10.52
CA ALA A 134 17.41 -14.54 -10.62
C ALA A 134 17.87 -13.10 -10.31
N MET A 135 17.19 -12.07 -10.83
CA MET A 135 17.46 -10.67 -10.51
C MET A 135 17.35 -10.39 -9.00
N LEU A 136 16.38 -10.99 -8.33
CA LEU A 136 16.17 -10.85 -6.89
C LEU A 136 17.07 -11.79 -6.04
N GLY A 137 17.99 -12.52 -6.67
CA GLY A 137 18.86 -13.51 -6.02
C GLY A 137 18.08 -14.68 -5.41
N GLN A 138 16.98 -15.08 -6.05
CA GLN A 138 16.03 -16.09 -5.61
C GLN A 138 15.78 -17.14 -6.71
N ASP A 139 15.01 -18.17 -6.37
CA ASP A 139 14.58 -19.25 -7.25
C ASP A 139 13.05 -19.22 -7.33
N GLU A 140 12.48 -19.25 -8.53
CA GLU A 140 11.03 -19.21 -8.77
C GLU A 140 10.30 -20.46 -8.23
N ASN A 141 11.01 -21.57 -8.04
CA ASN A 141 10.48 -22.79 -7.44
C ASN A 141 10.58 -22.76 -5.90
N GLY A 142 11.31 -21.79 -5.36
CA GLY A 142 11.55 -21.61 -3.93
C GLY A 142 10.59 -20.64 -3.24
N PRO A 143 10.71 -20.51 -1.90
CA PRO A 143 9.96 -19.52 -1.14
C PRO A 143 10.35 -18.09 -1.53
N THR A 144 9.36 -17.21 -1.57
CA THR A 144 9.52 -15.79 -1.90
C THR A 144 9.82 -14.96 -0.65
N ARG A 145 10.93 -14.20 -0.67
CA ARG A 145 11.30 -13.23 0.36
C ARG A 145 11.32 -11.80 -0.18
N PHE A 146 11.03 -10.84 0.70
CA PHE A 146 11.28 -9.43 0.42
C PHE A 146 12.78 -9.16 0.46
N VAL A 147 13.27 -8.43 -0.53
CA VAL A 147 14.65 -7.95 -0.60
C VAL A 147 14.65 -6.42 -0.77
N PRO A 148 15.69 -5.71 -0.30
CA PRO A 148 15.83 -4.27 -0.54
C PRO A 148 15.89 -3.96 -2.03
N VAL A 149 15.35 -2.82 -2.44
CA VAL A 149 15.49 -2.33 -3.83
C VAL A 149 16.80 -1.59 -4.08
N ALA A 150 17.59 -1.32 -3.02
CA ALA A 150 18.74 -0.41 -3.08
C ALA A 150 19.80 -0.81 -4.11
N ASP A 151 19.93 -2.10 -4.41
CA ASP A 151 20.90 -2.64 -5.36
C ASP A 151 20.30 -2.93 -6.76
N LEU A 152 19.03 -2.55 -6.97
CA LEU A 152 18.34 -2.75 -8.24
C LEU A 152 18.40 -1.48 -9.09
N ASP A 153 18.55 -1.67 -10.39
CA ASP A 153 18.33 -0.61 -11.38
C ASP A 153 16.84 -0.59 -11.78
N PRO A 154 16.15 0.56 -11.67
CA PRO A 154 14.71 0.63 -11.93
C PRO A 154 14.35 0.33 -13.39
N GLU A 155 15.21 0.68 -14.35
CA GLU A 155 14.97 0.44 -15.77
C GLU A 155 15.10 -1.05 -16.11
N THR A 156 16.12 -1.70 -15.57
CA THR A 156 16.34 -3.13 -15.70
C THR A 156 15.20 -3.91 -15.04
N LEU A 157 14.77 -3.52 -13.83
CA LEU A 157 13.61 -4.12 -13.17
C LEU A 157 12.35 -3.97 -14.03
N TRP A 158 12.11 -2.78 -14.59
CA TRP A 158 10.93 -2.52 -15.42
C TRP A 158 10.87 -3.48 -16.62
N ASN A 159 11.96 -3.60 -17.37
CA ASN A 159 12.03 -4.47 -18.55
C ASN A 159 11.76 -5.94 -18.20
N VAL A 160 12.43 -6.46 -17.17
CA VAL A 160 12.24 -7.84 -16.73
C VAL A 160 10.83 -8.07 -16.20
N ALA A 161 10.25 -7.10 -15.49
CA ALA A 161 8.89 -7.21 -15.00
C ALA A 161 7.85 -7.19 -16.13
N GLU A 162 8.04 -6.38 -17.16
CA GLU A 162 7.19 -6.38 -18.34
C GLU A 162 7.21 -7.74 -19.04
N THR A 163 8.41 -8.30 -19.29
CA THR A 163 8.54 -9.64 -19.89
C THR A 163 7.90 -10.70 -19.00
N THR A 164 8.18 -10.68 -17.70
CA THR A 164 7.58 -11.60 -16.72
C THR A 164 6.06 -11.52 -16.75
N ALA A 165 5.48 -10.31 -16.72
CA ALA A 165 4.04 -10.11 -16.71
C ALA A 165 3.37 -10.68 -17.96
N ARG A 166 3.98 -10.53 -19.14
CA ARG A 166 3.47 -11.13 -20.39
C ARG A 166 3.52 -12.66 -20.34
N LEU A 167 4.61 -13.24 -19.83
CA LEU A 167 4.80 -14.70 -19.78
C LEU A 167 3.87 -15.39 -18.77
N ILE A 168 3.65 -14.83 -17.58
CA ILE A 168 2.82 -15.48 -16.55
C ILE A 168 1.31 -15.31 -16.79
N ASN A 169 0.92 -14.48 -17.77
CA ASN A 169 -0.48 -14.21 -18.14
C ASN A 169 -0.84 -14.71 -19.55
N SER A 170 0.06 -15.42 -20.23
CA SER A 170 -0.18 -16.03 -21.55
C SER A 170 -0.82 -17.41 -21.48
#